data_AF-A0A1I7XQ68-F1
#
_entry.id   AF-A0A1I7XQ68-F1
#
_cell.length_a   1.000
_cell.length_b   1.000
_cell.length_c   1.000
_cell.angle_alpha   90.00
_cell.angle_beta   90.00
_cell.angle_gamma   90.00
#
_symmetry.space_group_name_H-M   'P 1'
#
loop_
_entity.id
_entity.type
_entity.pdbx_description
1 polymer ?
#
loop_
_entity_poly.entity_id
_entity_poly.type
_entity_poly.pdbx_seq_one_letter_code
_entity_poly.pdbx_strand_id
1 'polypeptide(L)'
;MTEVPALYDWYTRERPVVETKTISTGSGGAGGEAFSRDLRFIGTAVALQLGNEAAMLNGRYMNIKAMVTATKSDQSLYQACVNEGCQKKVVQLDMHYRCEKCNSTSDSFKWNYMVQMELTDMTGSFWVTMFSAAAAKLFGIEAQQLGELKQNDKEAYEAVFENARFKYYNWRIRAKAETYNEETRVRYQVIGCDPVPYDKYINHLDLTLQKLEQLQC
;
A
#
# COMPACT_ATOMS: atom_id res chain seq x y z
N MET A 1 48.71 -0.63 2.63
CA MET A 1 48.28 -1.11 1.29
C MET A 1 48.23 -2.65 1.22
N THR A 2 47.78 -3.32 2.28
CA THR A 2 47.76 -4.80 2.38
C THR A 2 46.37 -5.39 2.17
N GLU A 3 45.33 -4.54 2.23
CA GLU A 3 43.94 -4.93 2.12
C GLU A 3 43.58 -5.39 0.71
N VAL A 4 44.12 -4.73 -0.32
CA VAL A 4 43.82 -5.06 -1.73
C VAL A 4 44.37 -6.44 -2.12
N PRO A 5 45.65 -6.78 -1.82
CA PRO A 5 46.14 -8.15 -2.07
C PRO A 5 45.41 -9.23 -1.27
N ALA A 6 45.07 -8.95 -0.01
CA ALA A 6 44.34 -9.90 0.84
C ALA A 6 42.91 -10.17 0.32
N LEU A 7 42.22 -9.12 -0.13
CA LEU A 7 40.89 -9.23 -0.72
C LEU A 7 40.91 -10.01 -2.04
N TYR A 8 41.96 -9.82 -2.85
CA TYR A 8 42.14 -10.55 -4.11
C TYR A 8 42.34 -12.05 -3.86
N ASP A 9 43.20 -12.42 -2.90
CA ASP A 9 43.43 -13.83 -2.55
C ASP A 9 42.16 -14.51 -2.03
N TRP A 10 41.42 -13.83 -1.15
CA TRP A 10 40.12 -14.28 -0.68
C TRP A 10 39.10 -14.44 -1.81
N TYR A 11 39.01 -13.46 -2.72
CA TYR A 11 38.06 -13.51 -3.84
C TYR A 11 38.37 -14.66 -4.81
N THR A 12 39.64 -14.96 -5.06
CA THR A 12 40.00 -16.05 -5.97
C THR A 12 39.82 -17.43 -5.34
N ARG A 13 40.12 -17.57 -4.04
CA ARG A 13 40.15 -18.88 -3.36
C ARG A 13 38.84 -19.25 -2.66
N GLU A 14 38.21 -18.30 -2.00
CA GLU A 14 37.11 -18.55 -1.07
C GLU A 14 35.76 -18.10 -1.61
N ARG A 15 35.67 -16.97 -2.32
CA ARG A 15 34.37 -16.49 -2.84
C ARG A 15 33.61 -17.55 -3.68
N PRO A 16 34.21 -18.35 -4.58
CA PRO A 16 33.45 -19.32 -5.37
C PRO A 16 32.67 -20.36 -4.55
N VAL A 17 33.11 -20.61 -3.31
CA VAL A 17 32.55 -21.64 -2.43
C VAL A 17 31.75 -21.08 -1.25
N VAL A 18 31.77 -19.75 -1.05
CA VAL A 18 31.01 -19.08 0.02
C VAL A 18 29.65 -18.62 -0.50
N GLU A 19 28.58 -19.04 0.17
CA GLU A 19 27.25 -18.44 -0.04
C GLU A 19 27.24 -17.00 0.47
N THR A 20 27.07 -16.06 -0.45
CA THR A 20 26.93 -14.64 -0.11
C THR A 20 25.47 -14.31 0.20
N LYS A 21 25.22 -13.62 1.31
CA LYS A 21 23.90 -13.04 1.58
C LYS A 21 23.72 -11.77 0.76
N THR A 22 22.74 -11.78 -0.13
CA THR A 22 22.29 -10.60 -0.84
C THR A 22 21.78 -9.55 0.15
N ILE A 23 22.38 -8.35 0.16
CA ILE A 23 21.98 -7.24 1.04
C ILE A 23 20.78 -6.47 0.47
N SER A 24 20.47 -6.64 -0.82
CA SER A 24 19.28 -6.03 -1.40
C SER A 24 18.01 -6.69 -0.84
N THR A 25 17.38 -6.00 0.10
CA THR A 25 15.96 -6.21 0.42
C THR A 25 15.16 -5.97 -0.86
N GLY A 26 14.66 -7.06 -1.46
CA GLY A 26 13.65 -6.98 -2.51
C GLY A 26 12.46 -6.16 -2.03
N SER A 27 11.75 -5.55 -2.98
CA SER A 27 10.62 -4.61 -2.80
C SER A 27 9.40 -5.14 -2.02
N GLY A 28 9.50 -6.29 -1.35
CA GLY A 28 8.45 -6.91 -0.53
C GLY A 28 8.88 -7.34 0.88
N GLY A 29 10.10 -7.04 1.32
CA GLY A 29 10.60 -7.45 2.64
C GLY A 29 10.61 -6.31 3.66
N ALA A 30 9.78 -6.39 4.69
CA ALA A 30 9.80 -5.52 5.86
C ALA A 30 11.06 -5.74 6.72
N GLY A 31 12.22 -5.27 6.24
CA GLY A 31 13.41 -5.09 7.07
C GLY A 31 13.22 -3.93 8.06
N GLY A 32 13.68 -4.08 9.29
CA GLY A 32 13.50 -3.09 10.37
C GLY A 32 13.97 -1.68 10.04
N GLU A 33 15.01 -1.52 9.21
CA GLU A 33 15.51 -0.22 8.75
C GLU A 33 14.57 0.49 7.76
N ALA A 34 13.79 -0.28 6.98
CA ALA A 34 12.88 0.29 5.98
C ALA A 34 11.69 1.00 6.62
N PHE A 35 11.28 0.61 7.84
CA PHE A 35 10.17 1.26 8.55
C PHE A 35 10.50 2.74 8.82
N SER A 36 11.52 2.99 9.64
CA SER A 36 11.90 4.32 10.12
C SER A 36 12.38 5.24 9.00
N ARG A 37 13.11 4.71 8.01
CA ARG A 37 13.61 5.49 6.87
C ARG A 37 12.46 6.08 6.04
N ASP A 38 11.42 5.28 5.81
CA ASP A 38 10.30 5.65 4.94
C ASP A 38 9.10 6.21 5.72
N LEU A 39 9.18 6.31 7.06
CA LEU A 39 8.12 6.83 7.91
C LEU A 39 7.86 8.31 7.63
N ARG A 40 6.61 8.68 7.39
CA ARG A 40 6.17 10.05 7.15
C ARG A 40 4.87 10.34 7.90
N PHE A 41 4.64 11.63 8.17
CA PHE A 41 3.35 12.15 8.54
C PHE A 41 2.58 12.61 7.30
N ILE A 42 1.25 12.52 7.36
CA ILE A 42 0.35 12.88 6.26
C ILE A 42 0.55 14.34 5.84
N GLY A 43 0.59 15.26 6.81
CA GLY A 43 0.78 16.69 6.56
C GLY A 43 2.09 16.98 5.84
N THR A 44 3.18 16.32 6.22
CA THR A 44 4.48 16.44 5.50
C THR A 44 4.40 15.88 4.09
N ALA A 45 3.73 14.73 3.90
CA ALA A 45 3.58 14.13 2.58
C ALA A 45 2.80 15.04 1.62
N VAL A 46 1.72 15.66 2.12
CA VAL A 46 0.90 16.60 1.35
C VAL A 46 1.65 17.91 1.09
N ALA A 47 2.22 18.54 2.12
CA ALA A 47 2.88 19.84 2.00
C ALA A 47 4.08 19.80 1.05
N LEU A 48 4.84 18.70 1.04
CA LEU A 48 5.98 18.51 0.15
C LEU A 48 5.62 17.85 -1.19
N GLN A 49 4.34 17.58 -1.45
CA GLN A 49 3.85 16.87 -2.64
C GLN A 49 4.63 15.57 -2.92
N LEU A 50 4.89 14.78 -1.87
CA LEU A 50 5.61 13.52 -1.98
C LEU A 50 4.88 12.56 -2.94
N GLY A 51 5.55 12.13 -4.01
CA GLY A 51 4.97 11.38 -5.12
C GLY A 51 4.85 12.19 -6.43
N ASN A 52 5.05 13.51 -6.38
CA ASN A 52 5.13 14.40 -7.54
C ASN A 52 6.56 14.63 -8.05
N GLU A 53 7.45 13.66 -7.89
CA GLU A 53 8.81 13.74 -8.39
C GLU A 53 8.95 13.07 -9.76
N ALA A 54 9.23 13.86 -10.81
CA ALA A 54 9.40 13.35 -12.18
C ALA A 54 10.49 12.25 -12.29
N ALA A 55 11.52 12.32 -11.45
CA ALA A 55 12.59 11.30 -11.40
C ALA A 55 12.12 9.93 -10.84
N MET A 56 10.98 9.87 -10.14
CA MET A 56 10.44 8.64 -9.56
C MET A 56 9.32 8.06 -10.44
N LEU A 57 9.67 7.43 -11.56
CA LEU A 57 8.73 6.79 -12.49
C LEU A 57 7.75 5.81 -11.81
N ASN A 58 8.24 5.10 -10.80
CA ASN A 58 7.46 4.13 -10.04
C ASN A 58 6.73 4.74 -8.84
N GLY A 59 6.78 6.05 -8.65
CA GLY A 59 6.26 6.73 -7.47
C GLY A 59 7.13 6.55 -6.23
N ARG A 60 6.81 7.31 -5.19
CA ARG A 60 7.47 7.26 -3.89
C ARG A 60 6.75 6.30 -2.96
N TYR A 61 7.50 5.47 -2.25
CA TYR A 61 6.94 4.61 -1.22
C TYR A 61 7.21 5.17 0.18
N MET A 62 6.22 5.10 1.06
CA MET A 62 6.26 5.65 2.40
C MET A 62 5.55 4.71 3.38
N ASN A 63 5.93 4.79 4.65
CA ASN A 63 5.19 4.20 5.77
C ASN A 63 4.45 5.30 6.50
N ILE A 64 3.19 5.08 6.83
CA ILE A 64 2.35 6.06 7.52
C ILE A 64 1.62 5.35 8.66
N LYS A 65 1.75 5.88 9.89
CA LYS A 65 0.91 5.47 11.00
C LYS A 65 -0.33 6.34 11.02
N ALA A 66 -1.48 5.79 10.61
CA ALA A 66 -2.74 6.53 10.54
C ALA A 66 -3.92 5.62 10.87
N MET A 67 -5.06 6.23 11.21
CA MET A 67 -6.32 5.53 11.41
C MET A 67 -7.24 5.71 10.20
N VAL A 68 -8.14 4.75 9.98
CA VAL A 68 -9.22 4.89 9.00
C VAL A 68 -10.32 5.77 9.59
N THR A 69 -10.62 6.92 8.98
CA THR A 69 -11.69 7.83 9.45
C THR A 69 -12.98 7.73 8.65
N ALA A 70 -12.87 7.40 7.37
CA ALA A 70 -14.00 7.19 6.47
C ALA A 70 -13.68 6.12 5.43
N THR A 71 -14.70 5.40 4.97
CA THR A 71 -14.60 4.48 3.84
C THR A 71 -15.81 4.65 2.93
N LYS A 72 -15.62 4.69 1.62
CA LYS A 72 -16.71 4.65 0.64
C LYS A 72 -17.15 3.21 0.43
N SER A 73 -17.99 2.72 1.34
CA SER A 73 -18.45 1.34 1.36
C SER A 73 -19.28 0.98 0.13
N ASP A 74 -20.09 1.91 -0.40
CA ASP A 74 -20.92 1.76 -1.60
C ASP A 74 -20.12 1.37 -2.86
N GLN A 75 -18.94 1.96 -3.03
CA GLN A 75 -18.05 1.81 -4.20
C GLN A 75 -16.84 0.88 -3.94
N SER A 76 -16.80 0.20 -2.80
CA SER A 76 -15.63 -0.60 -2.37
C SER A 76 -15.42 -1.90 -3.16
N LEU A 77 -16.42 -2.35 -3.92
CA LEU A 77 -16.41 -3.57 -4.72
C LEU A 77 -16.80 -3.29 -6.18
N TYR A 78 -16.21 -4.06 -7.10
CA TYR A 78 -16.58 -4.07 -8.50
C TYR A 78 -16.66 -5.48 -9.06
N GLN A 79 -17.43 -5.63 -10.14
CA GLN A 79 -17.53 -6.88 -10.90
C GLN A 79 -16.29 -7.02 -11.78
N ALA A 80 -15.54 -8.09 -11.61
CA ALA A 80 -14.30 -8.38 -12.31
C ALA A 80 -14.41 -9.62 -13.22
N CYS A 81 -13.50 -9.70 -14.18
CA CYS A 81 -13.39 -10.82 -15.11
C CYS A 81 -13.14 -12.15 -14.39
N VAL A 82 -13.82 -13.22 -14.81
CA VAL A 82 -13.70 -14.56 -14.22
C VAL A 82 -12.37 -15.25 -14.55
N ASN A 83 -11.72 -14.89 -15.66
CA ASN A 83 -10.48 -15.51 -16.08
C ASN A 83 -9.38 -15.39 -15.01
N GLU A 84 -8.60 -16.47 -14.87
CA GLU A 84 -7.50 -16.56 -13.93
C GLU A 84 -6.48 -15.44 -14.18
N GLY A 85 -5.98 -14.82 -13.11
CA GLY A 85 -5.03 -13.70 -13.19
C GLY A 85 -5.61 -12.37 -13.73
N CYS A 86 -6.87 -12.33 -14.18
CA CYS A 86 -7.50 -11.08 -14.62
C CYS A 86 -8.27 -10.41 -13.49
N GLN A 87 -7.99 -9.11 -13.26
CA GLN A 87 -8.67 -8.26 -12.28
C GLN A 87 -9.41 -7.09 -12.96
N LYS A 88 -9.53 -7.09 -14.29
CA LYS A 88 -10.15 -5.97 -15.01
C LYS A 88 -11.66 -5.96 -14.73
N LYS A 89 -12.19 -4.76 -14.44
CA LYS A 89 -13.64 -4.52 -14.33
C LYS A 89 -14.34 -4.92 -15.63
N VAL A 90 -15.44 -5.66 -15.52
CA VAL A 90 -16.27 -6.05 -16.66
C VAL A 90 -17.36 -5.01 -16.95
N VAL A 91 -17.81 -4.96 -18.20
CA VAL A 91 -18.98 -4.21 -18.62
C VAL A 91 -20.14 -5.17 -18.73
N GLN A 92 -21.28 -4.83 -18.11
CA GLN A 92 -22.49 -5.63 -18.24
C GLN A 92 -23.15 -5.34 -19.59
N LEU A 93 -23.38 -6.40 -20.38
CA LEU A 93 -24.08 -6.40 -21.66
C LEU A 93 -25.27 -7.35 -21.52
N ASP A 94 -26.46 -6.80 -21.29
CA ASP A 94 -27.67 -7.54 -20.95
C ASP A 94 -27.45 -8.49 -19.75
N MET A 95 -27.51 -9.80 -20.00
CA MET A 95 -27.30 -10.88 -19.02
C MET A 95 -25.85 -11.37 -18.94
N HIS A 96 -24.93 -10.77 -19.72
CA HIS A 96 -23.55 -11.21 -19.83
C HIS A 96 -22.57 -10.12 -19.36
N TYR A 97 -21.34 -10.54 -19.11
CA TYR A 97 -20.24 -9.70 -18.66
C TYR A 97 -19.08 -9.74 -19.66
N ARG A 98 -18.75 -8.59 -20.25
CA ARG A 98 -17.64 -8.44 -21.21
C ARG A 98 -16.39 -7.93 -20.52
N CYS A 99 -15.28 -8.63 -20.71
CA CYS A 99 -13.95 -8.14 -20.36
C CYS A 99 -13.21 -7.65 -21.60
N GLU A 100 -12.84 -6.38 -21.64
CA GLU A 100 -12.03 -5.81 -22.74
C GLU A 100 -10.61 -6.35 -22.76
N LYS A 101 -10.00 -6.56 -21.58
CA LYS A 101 -8.61 -7.03 -21.48
C LYS A 101 -8.44 -8.45 -22.01
N CYS A 102 -9.37 -9.35 -21.68
CA CYS A 102 -9.33 -10.74 -22.12
C CYS A 102 -10.14 -10.99 -23.39
N ASN A 103 -10.74 -9.94 -23.97
CA ASN A 103 -11.61 -10.00 -25.14
C ASN A 103 -12.65 -11.13 -25.09
N SER A 104 -13.25 -11.36 -23.91
CA SER A 104 -14.14 -12.51 -23.64
C SER A 104 -15.43 -12.07 -22.95
N THR A 105 -16.49 -12.82 -23.22
CA THR A 105 -17.82 -12.65 -22.63
C THR A 105 -18.13 -13.86 -21.76
N SER A 106 -18.71 -13.64 -20.57
CA SER A 106 -19.06 -14.68 -19.59
C SER A 106 -20.46 -14.43 -19.02
N ASP A 107 -21.15 -15.48 -18.60
CA ASP A 107 -22.46 -15.40 -17.93
C ASP A 107 -22.35 -14.95 -16.46
N SER A 108 -21.12 -14.89 -15.95
CA SER A 108 -20.82 -14.55 -14.56
C SER A 108 -19.63 -13.61 -14.42
N PHE A 109 -19.46 -13.08 -13.21
CA PHE A 109 -18.36 -12.24 -12.77
C PHE A 109 -17.86 -12.73 -11.40
N LYS A 110 -16.69 -12.24 -10.98
CA LYS A 110 -16.22 -12.35 -9.59
C LYS A 110 -16.17 -10.99 -8.92
N TRP A 111 -16.48 -10.91 -7.64
CA TRP A 111 -16.30 -9.67 -6.89
C TRP A 111 -14.82 -9.38 -6.64
N ASN A 112 -14.45 -8.11 -6.66
CA ASN A 112 -13.09 -7.68 -6.38
C ASN A 112 -13.08 -6.32 -5.67
N TYR A 113 -12.08 -6.09 -4.80
CA TYR A 113 -11.96 -4.84 -4.04
C TYR A 113 -11.35 -3.71 -4.85
N MET A 114 -11.97 -2.53 -4.72
CA MET A 114 -11.39 -1.23 -5.05
C MET A 114 -11.87 -0.24 -3.99
N VAL A 115 -11.20 -0.23 -2.85
CA VAL A 115 -11.65 0.51 -1.67
C VAL A 115 -11.06 1.90 -1.71
N GLN A 116 -11.92 2.91 -1.57
CA GLN A 116 -11.49 4.27 -1.28
C GLN A 116 -11.76 4.56 0.19
N MET A 117 -10.71 4.92 0.92
CA MET A 117 -10.82 5.26 2.34
C MET A 117 -10.00 6.50 2.65
N GLU A 118 -10.39 7.20 3.71
CA GLU A 118 -9.64 8.31 4.26
C GLU A 118 -8.78 7.81 5.42
N LEU A 119 -7.49 8.11 5.34
CA LEU A 119 -6.53 7.90 6.41
C LEU A 119 -6.24 9.24 7.08
N THR A 120 -6.21 9.24 8.42
CA THR A 120 -5.96 10.43 9.22
C THR A 120 -4.90 10.16 10.28
N ASP A 121 -3.96 11.09 10.42
CA ASP A 121 -3.03 11.19 11.54
C ASP A 121 -3.17 12.57 12.21
N MET A 122 -2.30 12.90 13.17
CA MET A 122 -2.38 14.17 13.88
C MET A 122 -2.05 15.41 13.02
N THR A 123 -1.52 15.21 11.81
CA THR A 123 -1.04 16.28 10.92
C THR A 123 -1.96 16.51 9.71
N GLY A 124 -2.93 15.64 9.49
CA GLY A 124 -3.93 15.79 8.43
C GLY A 124 -4.55 14.48 7.98
N SER A 125 -5.27 14.54 6.86
CA SER A 125 -5.89 13.39 6.21
C SER A 125 -5.67 13.38 4.70
N PHE A 126 -5.72 12.19 4.08
CA PHE A 126 -5.88 12.05 2.64
C PHE A 126 -6.69 10.80 2.28
N TRP A 127 -7.19 10.77 1.05
CA TRP A 127 -7.83 9.61 0.46
C TRP A 127 -6.83 8.67 -0.18
N VAL A 128 -6.97 7.37 0.09
CA VAL A 128 -6.19 6.29 -0.52
C VAL A 128 -7.07 5.31 -1.28
N THR A 129 -6.47 4.65 -2.27
CA THR A 129 -7.05 3.49 -2.94
C THR A 129 -6.37 2.21 -2.47
N MET A 130 -7.16 1.19 -2.13
CA MET A 130 -6.68 -0.13 -1.71
C MET A 130 -7.32 -1.22 -2.57
N PHE A 131 -6.51 -2.18 -3.01
CA PHE A 131 -6.92 -3.31 -3.85
C PHE A 131 -6.91 -4.62 -3.07
N SER A 132 -7.45 -5.68 -3.67
CA SER A 132 -7.87 -6.91 -2.98
C SER A 132 -6.86 -7.56 -2.05
N ALA A 133 -5.58 -7.68 -2.44
CA ALA A 133 -4.60 -8.33 -1.57
C ALA A 133 -4.45 -7.61 -0.21
N ALA A 134 -4.39 -6.28 -0.22
CA ALA A 134 -4.32 -5.49 1.01
C ALA A 134 -5.70 -5.36 1.69
N ALA A 135 -6.78 -5.30 0.90
CA ALA A 135 -8.13 -5.15 1.41
C ALA A 135 -8.64 -6.37 2.18
N ALA A 136 -8.45 -7.57 1.63
CA ALA A 136 -8.83 -8.81 2.29
C ALA A 136 -8.08 -8.96 3.64
N LYS A 137 -6.80 -8.57 3.68
CA LYS A 137 -6.02 -8.55 4.92
C LYS A 137 -6.56 -7.56 5.95
N LEU A 138 -6.93 -6.34 5.54
CA LEU A 138 -7.47 -5.33 6.46
C LEU A 138 -8.84 -5.74 7.02
N PHE A 139 -9.74 -6.19 6.15
CA PHE A 139 -11.13 -6.47 6.51
C PHE A 139 -11.35 -7.89 7.03
N GLY A 140 -10.39 -8.80 6.84
CA GLY A 140 -10.49 -10.20 7.29
C GLY A 140 -11.53 -11.02 6.52
N ILE A 141 -11.94 -10.57 5.33
CA ILE A 141 -12.96 -11.22 4.50
C ILE A 141 -12.57 -11.07 3.02
N GLU A 142 -12.80 -12.12 2.24
CA GLU A 142 -12.54 -12.11 0.81
C GLU A 142 -13.59 -11.28 0.04
N ALA A 143 -13.17 -10.71 -1.10
CA ALA A 143 -14.06 -9.85 -1.90
C ALA A 143 -15.35 -10.56 -2.33
N GLN A 144 -15.27 -11.86 -2.61
CA GLN A 144 -16.41 -12.68 -3.01
C GLN A 144 -17.45 -12.79 -1.90
N GLN A 145 -17.00 -13.14 -0.69
CA GLN A 145 -17.86 -13.26 0.49
C GLN A 145 -18.48 -11.91 0.87
N LEU A 146 -17.69 -10.83 0.81
CA LEU A 146 -18.23 -9.50 1.08
C LEU A 146 -19.27 -9.07 0.02
N GLY A 147 -19.06 -9.46 -1.24
CA GLY A 147 -20.02 -9.19 -2.31
C GLY A 147 -21.35 -9.94 -2.15
N GLU A 148 -21.34 -11.12 -1.52
CA GLU A 148 -22.57 -11.84 -1.14
C GLU A 148 -23.30 -11.12 0.01
N LEU A 149 -22.57 -10.65 1.03
CA LEU A 149 -23.15 -9.80 2.09
C LEU A 149 -23.79 -8.54 1.49
N LYS A 150 -23.13 -7.89 0.53
CA LYS A 150 -23.67 -6.70 -0.14
C LYS A 150 -25.07 -6.92 -0.74
N GLN A 151 -25.37 -8.14 -1.20
CA GLN A 151 -26.64 -8.48 -1.84
C GLN A 151 -27.69 -8.95 -0.83
N ASN A 152 -27.28 -9.67 0.21
CA ASN A 152 -28.19 -10.42 1.08
C ASN A 152 -28.32 -9.86 2.49
N ASP A 153 -27.30 -9.15 2.98
CA ASP A 153 -27.23 -8.63 4.35
C ASP A 153 -26.41 -7.32 4.39
N LYS A 154 -27.13 -6.21 4.18
CA LYS A 154 -26.53 -4.88 4.14
C LYS A 154 -25.92 -4.47 5.49
N GLU A 155 -26.49 -4.91 6.60
CA GLU A 155 -25.99 -4.56 7.95
C GLU A 155 -24.64 -5.26 8.21
N ALA A 156 -24.56 -6.56 7.93
CA ALA A 156 -23.30 -7.29 8.02
C ALA A 156 -22.23 -6.72 7.07
N TYR A 157 -22.63 -6.30 5.86
CA TYR A 157 -21.73 -5.63 4.92
C TYR A 157 -21.14 -4.33 5.48
N GLU A 158 -21.97 -3.46 6.07
CA GLU A 158 -21.52 -2.19 6.64
C GLU A 158 -20.64 -2.40 7.89
N ALA A 159 -20.98 -3.39 8.72
CA ALA A 159 -20.21 -3.73 9.92
C ALA A 159 -18.74 -4.09 9.62
N VAL A 160 -18.45 -4.69 8.46
CA VAL A 160 -17.07 -5.00 8.03
C VAL A 160 -16.21 -3.73 7.95
N PHE A 161 -16.77 -2.63 7.41
CA PHE A 161 -16.04 -1.37 7.28
C PHE A 161 -15.93 -0.63 8.60
N GLU A 162 -16.99 -0.62 9.40
CA GLU A 162 -16.98 0.01 10.73
C GLU A 162 -15.97 -0.67 11.67
N ASN A 163 -15.79 -1.98 11.56
CA ASN A 163 -14.79 -2.71 12.33
C ASN A 163 -13.34 -2.28 12.03
N ALA A 164 -13.05 -1.73 10.86
CA ALA A 164 -11.72 -1.21 10.51
C ALA A 164 -11.52 0.26 10.94
N ARG A 165 -12.61 0.98 11.23
CA ARG A 165 -12.61 2.41 11.52
C ARG A 165 -11.96 2.72 12.87
N PHE A 166 -11.32 3.89 12.96
CA PHE A 166 -10.66 4.43 14.15
C PHE A 166 -9.62 3.51 14.80
N LYS A 167 -9.08 2.56 14.04
CA LYS A 167 -7.94 1.72 14.44
C LYS A 167 -6.68 2.19 13.72
N TYR A 168 -5.57 2.24 14.43
CA TYR A 168 -4.27 2.61 13.86
C TYR A 168 -3.60 1.41 13.22
N TYR A 169 -3.07 1.65 12.01
CA TYR A 169 -2.23 0.69 11.30
C TYR A 169 -0.96 1.38 10.80
N ASN A 170 0.03 0.58 10.47
CA ASN A 170 1.13 0.99 9.63
C ASN A 170 0.77 0.71 8.16
N TRP A 171 0.66 1.78 7.38
CA TRP A 171 0.31 1.72 5.96
C TRP A 171 1.55 1.85 5.11
N ARG A 172 1.81 0.86 4.25
CA ARG A 172 2.76 1.01 3.15
C ARG A 172 2.04 1.64 1.97
N ILE A 173 2.37 2.88 1.66
CA ILE A 173 1.71 3.68 0.63
C ILE A 173 2.67 3.96 -0.52
N ARG A 174 2.17 3.81 -1.73
CA ARG A 174 2.79 4.30 -2.95
C ARG A 174 2.09 5.59 -3.37
N ALA A 175 2.82 6.70 -3.36
CA ALA A 175 2.37 7.99 -3.85
C ALA A 175 2.91 8.21 -5.27
N LYS A 176 2.03 8.56 -6.22
CA LYS A 176 2.43 8.81 -7.61
C LYS A 176 1.55 9.91 -8.22
N ALA A 177 2.17 10.86 -8.90
CA ALA A 177 1.45 11.84 -9.71
C ALA A 177 0.73 11.15 -10.88
N GLU A 178 -0.55 11.48 -11.04
CA GLU A 178 -1.34 11.17 -12.22
C GLU A 178 -1.90 12.46 -12.80
N THR A 179 -1.78 12.61 -14.13
CA THR A 179 -2.36 13.73 -14.87
C THR A 179 -3.63 13.26 -15.56
N TYR A 180 -4.74 13.90 -15.24
CA TYR A 180 -6.03 13.64 -15.88
C TYR A 180 -6.69 14.98 -16.23
N ASN A 181 -7.11 15.15 -17.48
CA ASN A 181 -7.64 16.42 -18.00
C ASN A 181 -6.76 17.63 -17.63
N GLU A 182 -5.45 17.54 -17.91
CA GLU A 182 -4.44 18.58 -17.62
C GLU A 182 -4.20 18.89 -16.13
N GLU A 183 -4.96 18.28 -15.22
CA GLU A 183 -4.75 18.42 -13.80
C GLU A 183 -3.87 17.30 -13.26
N THR A 184 -2.74 17.66 -12.65
CA THR A 184 -1.84 16.69 -12.00
C THR A 184 -2.14 16.63 -10.51
N ARG A 185 -2.47 15.43 -10.03
CA ARG A 185 -2.70 15.17 -8.60
C ARG A 185 -1.92 13.94 -8.16
N VAL A 186 -1.41 13.98 -6.93
CA VAL A 186 -0.79 12.79 -6.32
C VAL A 186 -1.89 11.81 -5.91
N ARG A 187 -1.80 10.58 -6.40
CA ARG A 187 -2.60 9.44 -5.95
C ARG A 187 -1.84 8.64 -4.92
N TYR A 188 -2.54 8.27 -3.85
CA TYR A 188 -2.02 7.42 -2.79
C TYR A 188 -2.64 6.03 -2.89
N GLN A 189 -1.82 5.01 -3.11
CA GLN A 189 -2.23 3.62 -3.19
C GLN A 189 -1.68 2.85 -1.98
N VAL A 190 -2.56 2.15 -1.26
CA VAL A 190 -2.14 1.21 -0.21
C VAL A 190 -1.60 -0.06 -0.87
N ILE A 191 -0.36 -0.38 -0.55
CA ILE A 191 0.33 -1.60 -0.98
C ILE A 191 0.35 -2.64 0.14
N GLY A 192 0.38 -2.17 1.40
CA GLY A 192 0.40 -3.03 2.57
C GLY A 192 -0.23 -2.36 3.78
N CYS A 193 -0.78 -3.18 4.66
CA CYS A 193 -1.34 -2.79 5.94
C CYS A 193 -0.84 -3.81 6.98
N ASP A 194 -0.21 -3.32 8.03
CA ASP A 194 0.34 -4.12 9.11
C ASP A 194 0.02 -3.46 10.46
N PRO A 195 0.02 -4.23 11.57
CA PRO A 195 0.04 -3.64 12.90
C PRO A 195 1.18 -2.63 13.05
N VAL A 196 0.97 -1.59 13.84
CA VAL A 196 2.00 -0.58 14.10
C VAL A 196 3.16 -1.22 14.86
N PRO A 197 4.41 -1.16 14.36
CA PRO A 197 5.57 -1.63 15.09
C PRO A 197 5.97 -0.58 16.13
N TYR A 198 5.29 -0.57 17.28
CA TYR A 198 5.45 0.46 18.30
C TYR A 198 6.89 0.55 18.85
N ASP A 199 7.58 -0.58 18.96
CA ASP A 199 9.00 -0.65 19.30
C ASP A 199 9.86 0.24 18.38
N LYS A 200 9.66 0.15 17.07
CA LYS A 200 10.41 0.94 16.08
C LYS A 200 9.89 2.37 16.00
N TYR A 201 8.58 2.54 16.10
CA TYR A 201 7.91 3.84 16.01
C TYR A 201 8.33 4.77 17.14
N ILE A 202 8.27 4.29 18.39
CA ILE A 202 8.66 5.06 19.58
C ILE A 202 10.15 5.45 19.48
N ASN A 203 11.03 4.47 19.22
CA ASN A 203 12.46 4.74 19.06
C ASN A 203 12.76 5.79 17.98
N HIS A 204 12.03 5.78 16.86
CA HIS A 204 12.21 6.79 15.82
C HIS A 204 11.74 8.18 16.26
N LEU A 205 10.62 8.27 16.99
CA LEU A 205 10.14 9.53 17.55
C LEU A 205 11.13 10.11 18.57
N ASP A 206 11.68 9.29 19.46
CA ASP A 206 12.68 9.72 20.45
C ASP A 206 13.93 10.30 19.77
N LEU A 207 14.46 9.60 18.75
CA LEU A 207 15.59 10.11 17.94
C LEU A 207 15.24 11.41 17.21
N THR A 208 13.99 11.57 16.80
CA THR A 208 13.53 12.79 16.13
C THR A 208 13.44 13.95 17.11
N LEU A 209 12.92 13.72 18.32
CA LEU A 209 12.88 14.71 19.39
C LEU A 209 14.28 15.18 19.77
N GLN A 210 15.23 14.25 19.98
CA GLN A 210 16.63 14.59 20.27
C GLN A 210 17.27 15.47 19.18
N LYS A 211 16.98 15.20 17.90
CA LYS A 211 17.47 16.03 16.79
C LYS A 211 16.82 17.42 16.78
N LEU A 212 15.54 17.51 17.08
CA LEU A 212 14.83 18.79 17.15
C LEU A 212 15.35 19.66 18.30
N GLU A 213 15.65 19.07 19.46
CA GLU A 213 16.25 19.78 20.60
C GLU A 213 17.63 20.36 20.27
N GLN A 214 18.43 19.66 19.45
CA GLN A 214 19.73 20.13 18.97
C GLN A 214 19.63 21.30 17.98
N LEU A 215 18.48 21.48 17.31
CA LEU A 215 18.30 22.50 16.29
C LEU A 215 18.04 23.91 16.83
N GLN A 216 18.08 24.13 18.17
CA GLN A 216 17.94 25.42 18.88
C GLN A 216 17.47 26.57 17.97
N CYS A 217 16.15 26.65 17.75
CA CYS A 217 15.52 27.85 17.22
C CYS A 217 15.30 28.86 18.34
#